data_AF-A0A7W9IG62-F1
#
_entry.id   AF-A0A7W9IG62-F1
#
_cell.length_a   1.000
_cell.length_b   1.000
_cell.length_c   1.000
_cell.angle_alpha   90.00
_cell.angle_beta   90.00
_cell.angle_gamma   90.00
#
_symmetry.space_group_name_H-M   'P 1'
#
loop_
_entity.id
_entity.type
_entity.pdbx_description
1 polymer ?
#
loop_
_entity_poly.entity_id
_entity_poly.type
_entity_poly.pdbx_seq_one_letter_code
_entity_poly.pdbx_strand_id
1 'polypeptide(L)'
;MRKKVREIGWATRGACRTSDPDLFFPLTPSVEHEARAKAVCAGCAVLKECRAYALRAGEPEGIWGGLTVEERRGMRFPAGWRRPAAS
;
A
#
# COMPACT_ATOMS: atom_id res chain seq x y z
N MET A 1 -22.11 -8.33 11.01
CA MET A 1 -21.80 -8.57 9.59
C MET A 1 -20.34 -8.22 9.30
N ARG A 2 -19.37 -9.03 9.72
CA ARG A 2 -17.94 -8.78 9.45
C ARG A 2 -17.64 -9.30 8.05
N LYS A 3 -17.46 -8.39 7.09
CA LYS A 3 -17.12 -8.74 5.70
C LYS A 3 -15.82 -9.53 5.70
N LYS A 4 -15.95 -10.84 5.53
CA LYS A 4 -14.88 -11.80 5.26
C LYS A 4 -14.03 -11.19 4.14
N VAL A 5 -12.80 -10.80 4.47
CA VAL A 5 -11.80 -10.33 3.50
C VAL A 5 -11.67 -11.46 2.49
N ARG A 6 -12.33 -11.29 1.35
CA ARG A 6 -12.32 -12.25 0.26
C ARG A 6 -10.86 -12.40 -0.13
N GLU A 7 -10.39 -13.64 -0.10
CA GLU A 7 -9.11 -14.07 -0.63
C GLU A 7 -8.94 -13.45 -2.02
N ILE A 8 -8.16 -12.36 -2.07
CA ILE A 8 -8.06 -11.60 -3.30
C ILE A 8 -7.10 -12.39 -4.18
N GLY A 9 -7.61 -13.10 -5.18
CA GLY A 9 -6.83 -14.10 -5.93
C GLY A 9 -5.55 -13.55 -6.61
N TRP A 10 -5.43 -12.24 -6.80
CA TRP A 10 -4.16 -11.64 -7.23
C TRP A 10 -3.13 -11.56 -6.10
N ALA A 11 -3.54 -11.38 -4.84
CA ALA A 11 -2.63 -11.24 -3.70
C ALA A 11 -1.81 -12.51 -3.45
N THR A 12 -2.30 -13.69 -3.86
CA THR A 12 -1.54 -14.96 -3.79
C THR A 12 -0.32 -14.98 -4.72
N ARG A 13 -0.28 -14.11 -5.74
CA ARG A 13 0.85 -13.94 -6.67
C ARG A 13 1.76 -12.76 -6.29
N GLY A 14 1.59 -12.20 -5.09
CA GLY A 14 2.43 -11.12 -4.57
C GLY A 14 3.85 -11.58 -4.27
N ALA A 15 4.85 -10.84 -4.76
CA ALA A 15 6.26 -11.13 -4.49
C ALA A 15 6.62 -10.95 -3.00
N CYS A 16 5.89 -10.10 -2.29
CA CYS A 16 6.03 -9.89 -0.85
C CYS A 16 5.77 -11.14 0.00
N ARG A 17 5.10 -12.17 -0.54
CA ARG A 17 4.76 -13.39 0.21
C ARG A 17 5.98 -14.21 0.63
N THR A 18 7.11 -14.06 -0.06
CA THR A 18 8.37 -14.74 0.26
C THR A 18 9.33 -13.83 1.02
N SER A 19 8.87 -12.67 1.48
CA SER A 19 9.63 -11.69 2.22
C SER A 19 9.10 -11.55 3.64
N ASP A 20 9.91 -10.96 4.51
CA ASP A 20 9.49 -10.63 5.88
C ASP A 20 8.32 -9.61 5.86
N PRO A 21 7.20 -9.86 6.57
CA PRO A 21 6.12 -8.89 6.72
C PRO A 21 6.58 -7.53 7.28
N ASP A 22 7.56 -7.51 8.19
CA ASP A 22 8.06 -6.28 8.82
C ASP A 22 8.71 -5.34 7.79
N LEU A 23 9.14 -5.87 6.63
CA LEU A 23 9.62 -5.06 5.52
C LEU A 23 8.53 -4.15 4.95
N PHE A 24 7.29 -4.61 4.91
CA PHE A 24 6.16 -3.88 4.34
C PHE A 24 5.33 -3.16 5.41
N PHE A 25 5.38 -3.65 6.65
CA PHE A 25 4.63 -3.12 7.79
C PHE A 25 5.55 -2.86 8.99
N PRO A 26 6.58 -2.00 8.87
CA PRO A 26 7.51 -1.74 9.96
C PRO A 26 6.84 -0.94 11.08
N LEU A 27 7.18 -1.24 12.33
CA LEU A 27 6.79 -0.41 13.49
C LEU A 27 7.41 0.99 13.42
N THR A 28 8.65 1.07 12.93
CA THR A 28 9.38 2.33 12.72
C THR A 28 9.91 2.38 11.29
N PRO A 29 9.22 3.06 10.36
CA PRO A 29 9.67 3.15 8.98
C PRO A 29 10.99 3.92 8.88
N SER A 30 11.89 3.45 8.03
CA SER A 30 13.11 4.16 7.66
C SER A 30 13.21 4.24 6.13
N VAL A 31 13.96 5.21 5.64
CA VAL A 31 14.20 5.38 4.19
C VAL A 31 14.77 4.10 3.56
N GLU A 32 15.64 3.38 4.29
CA GLU A 32 16.18 2.10 3.83
C GLU A 32 15.11 1.01 3.75
N HIS A 33 14.26 0.87 4.79
CA HIS A 33 13.15 -0.08 4.77
C HIS A 33 12.21 0.19 3.60
N GLU A 34 11.85 1.46 3.38
CA GLU A 34 11.00 1.86 2.28
C GLU A 34 11.61 1.52 0.92
N ALA A 35 12.90 1.83 0.71
CA ALA A 35 13.60 1.52 -0.53
C ALA A 35 13.64 0.01 -0.80
N ARG A 36 13.92 -0.80 0.23
CA ARG A 36 13.95 -2.27 0.12
C ARG A 36 12.57 -2.85 -0.20
N ALA A 37 11.51 -2.38 0.46
CA ALA A 37 10.14 -2.81 0.17
C ALA A 37 9.70 -2.41 -1.24
N LYS A 38 10.04 -1.17 -1.67
CA LYS A 38 9.76 -0.69 -3.03
C LYS A 38 10.51 -1.50 -4.09
N ALA A 39 11.72 -1.95 -3.81
CA ALA A 39 12.48 -2.83 -4.71
C ALA A 39 11.78 -4.18 -4.92
N VAL A 40 11.24 -4.80 -3.86
CA VAL A 40 10.42 -6.02 -3.99
C VAL A 40 9.16 -5.75 -4.81
N CYS A 41 8.51 -4.61 -4.58
CA CYS A 41 7.31 -4.23 -5.33
C CYS A 41 7.60 -4.05 -6.83
N ALA A 42 8.75 -3.49 -7.20
CA ALA A 42 9.08 -3.16 -8.59
C ALA A 42 9.06 -4.38 -9.53
N GLY A 43 9.42 -5.57 -9.04
CA GLY A 43 9.36 -6.83 -9.79
C GLY A 43 8.05 -7.61 -9.62
N CYS A 44 7.07 -7.08 -8.87
CA CYS A 44 5.87 -7.83 -8.52
C CYS A 44 4.82 -7.85 -9.64
N ALA A 45 4.43 -9.06 -10.06
CA ALA A 45 3.44 -9.28 -11.13
C ALA A 45 2.06 -8.66 -10.85
N VAL A 46 1.73 -8.40 -9.59
CA VAL A 46 0.43 -7.86 -9.15
C VAL A 46 0.54 -6.46 -8.57
N LEU A 47 1.60 -5.73 -8.91
CA LEU A 47 1.84 -4.36 -8.43
C LEU A 47 0.64 -3.44 -8.71
N LYS A 48 0.05 -3.53 -9.92
CA LYS A 48 -1.05 -2.65 -10.34
C LYS A 48 -2.31 -2.94 -9.54
N GLU A 49 -2.67 -4.22 -9.37
CA GLU A 49 -3.82 -4.66 -8.61
C GLU A 49 -3.69 -4.32 -7.13
N CYS A 50 -2.51 -4.55 -6.55
CA CYS A 50 -2.18 -4.23 -5.17
C CYS A 50 -2.28 -2.72 -4.89
N ARG A 51 -1.68 -1.90 -5.77
CA ARG A 51 -1.76 -0.43 -5.69
C ARG A 51 -3.20 0.06 -5.78
N ALA A 52 -3.94 -0.43 -6.76
CA ALA A 52 -5.33 -0.02 -6.97
C ALA A 52 -6.23 -0.44 -5.81
N TYR A 53 -5.99 -1.62 -5.21
CA TYR A 53 -6.65 -2.05 -4.00
C TYR A 53 -6.36 -1.08 -2.85
N ALA A 54 -5.10 -0.81 -2.54
CA ALA A 54 -4.72 0.03 -1.40
C ALA A 54 -5.23 1.46 -1.51
N LEU A 55 -5.24 2.03 -2.72
CA LEU A 55 -5.82 3.36 -2.97
C LEU A 55 -7.34 3.39 -2.76
N ARG A 56 -8.07 2.35 -3.21
CA ARG A 56 -9.53 2.26 -3.04
C ARG A 56 -9.93 1.97 -1.59
N ALA A 57 -9.22 1.04 -0.94
CA ALA A 57 -9.48 0.65 0.44
C ALA A 57 -9.04 1.74 1.44
N GLY A 58 -8.08 2.59 1.05
CA GLY A 58 -7.49 3.57 1.94
C GLY A 58 -6.68 2.90 3.04
N GLU A 59 -5.91 1.86 2.70
CA GLU A 59 -5.12 1.09 3.66
C GLU A 59 -4.25 2.04 4.50
N PRO A 60 -4.38 2.02 5.84
CA PRO A 60 -3.89 3.07 6.72
C PRO A 60 -2.37 3.00 6.95
N GLU A 61 -1.77 1.83 6.71
CA GLU A 61 -0.39 1.51 7.10
C GLU A 61 0.33 0.75 5.99
N GLY A 62 1.65 0.66 6.14
CA GLY A 62 2.54 -0.15 5.32
C GLY A 62 2.66 0.27 3.86
N ILE A 63 3.46 -0.52 3.15
CA ILE A 63 3.81 -0.32 1.74
C ILE A 63 2.98 -1.25 0.87
N TRP A 64 2.16 -0.66 0.00
CA TRP A 64 1.26 -1.38 -0.88
C TRP A 64 1.49 -0.97 -2.33
N GLY A 65 1.72 -1.94 -3.21
CA GLY A 65 1.95 -1.69 -4.63
C GLY A 65 3.08 -0.68 -4.89
N GLY A 66 4.12 -0.71 -4.04
CA GLY A 66 5.27 0.19 -4.09
C GLY A 66 5.00 1.62 -3.62
N LEU A 67 3.93 1.86 -2.85
CA LEU A 67 3.61 3.18 -2.30
C LEU A 67 3.54 3.15 -0.77
N THR A 68 4.09 4.18 -0.12
CA THR A 68 3.88 4.45 1.31
C THR A 68 2.48 5.02 1.56
N VAL A 69 2.11 5.15 2.83
CA VAL A 69 0.83 5.77 3.24
C VAL A 69 0.77 7.22 2.76
N GLU A 70 1.86 7.96 2.89
CA GLU A 70 2.00 9.37 2.52
C GLU A 70 1.84 9.55 1.01
N GLU A 71 2.49 8.70 0.22
CA GLU A 71 2.36 8.70 -1.24
C GLU A 71 0.92 8.40 -1.67
N ARG A 72 0.27 7.39 -1.04
CA ARG A 72 -1.14 7.09 -1.29
C ARG A 72 -2.06 8.27 -0.93
N ARG A 73 -1.79 8.97 0.17
CA ARG A 73 -2.54 10.16 0.59
C ARG A 73 -2.37 11.29 -0.41
N GLY A 74 -1.16 11.56 -0.88
CA GLY A 74 -0.88 12.57 -1.91
C GLY A 74 -1.57 12.29 -3.24
N MET A 75 -1.75 11.01 -3.60
CA MET A 75 -2.51 10.62 -4.80
C MET A 75 -4.02 10.81 -4.65
N ARG A 76 -4.58 10.64 -3.44
CA ARG A 76 -6.00 10.86 -3.17
C ARG A 76 -6.34 12.35 -3.01
N PHE A 77 -5.39 13.11 -2.50
CA PHE A 77 -5.53 14.54 -2.21
C PHE A 77 -4.33 15.28 -2.80
N PRO A 78 -4.37 15.66 -4.09
CA PRO A 78 -3.26 16.35 -4.73
C PRO A 78 -2.95 17.69 -4.03
N ALA A 79 -1.71 18.15 -4.16
CA ALA A 79 -1.26 19.41 -3.57
C ALA A 79 -2.20 20.56 -3.97
N GLY A 80 -2.70 21.30 -2.97
CA GLY A 80 -3.69 22.37 -3.16
C GLY A 80 -5.15 21.94 -2.96
N TRP A 81 -5.43 20.66 -2.72
CA TRP A 81 -6.76 20.21 -2.31
C TRP A 81 -7.11 20.78 -0.92
N ARG A 82 -8.03 21.74 -0.87
CA ARG A 82 -8.64 22.21 0.38
C ARG A 82 -9.80 21.30 0.76
N ARG A 83 -9.81 20.82 2.01
CA ARG A 83 -10.99 20.15 2.57
C ARG A 83 -12.17 21.12 2.52
N PRO A 84 -13.32 20.77 1.92
CA PRO A 84 -14.53 21.54 2.15
C PRO A 84 -14.85 21.49 3.65
N ALA A 85 -15.23 22.63 4.23
CA ALA A 85 -15.73 22.67 5.59
C ALA A 85 -16.95 21.75 5.66
N ALA A 86 -16.94 20.80 6.61
CA ALA A 86 -18.09 19.96 6.87
C ALA A 86 -19.24 20.85 7.35
N SER A 87 -20.37 20.80 6.63
CA SER A 87 -21.64 21.42 7.05
C SER A 87 -22.23 20.71 8.26
#